data_AF-A0A3C2CZ46-F1
#
_entry.id   AF-A0A3C2CZ46-F1
#
_cell.length_a   1.000
_cell.length_b   1.000
_cell.length_c   1.000
_cell.angle_alpha   90.00
_cell.angle_beta   90.00
_cell.angle_gamma   90.00
#
_symmetry.space_group_name_H-M   'P 1'
#
loop_
_entity.id
_entity.type
_entity.pdbx_description
1 polymer ?
#
loop_
_entity_poly.entity_id
_entity_poly.type
_entity_poly.pdbx_seq_one_letter_code
_entity_poly.pdbx_strand_id
1 'polypeptide(L)'
;MKDFGYTITKQRTIDYDQFDGRLLNEILEMEPSFKVCLSCGGCTATCSAGDLVSFNIRRMNLLLRRGETIELESEIRKCMLCGKCMLVCPRGINLRNVIMLIKKSIAKYKPVN
;
A
#
# COMPACT_ATOMS: atom_id res chain seq x y z
N MET A 1 9.34 -16.35 -34.04
CA MET A 1 10.52 -15.53 -33.67
C MET A 1 10.70 -15.70 -32.17
N LYS A 2 11.83 -16.25 -31.71
CA LYS A 2 12.11 -16.41 -30.28
C LYS A 2 12.48 -15.03 -29.73
N ASP A 3 11.66 -14.47 -28.85
CA ASP A 3 11.94 -13.18 -28.20
C ASP A 3 13.16 -13.32 -27.30
N PHE A 4 14.32 -12.90 -27.81
CA PHE A 4 15.58 -12.94 -27.11
C PHE A 4 15.67 -11.75 -26.14
N GLY A 5 15.16 -11.94 -24.92
CA GLY A 5 15.67 -11.39 -23.66
C GLY A 5 15.87 -9.88 -23.43
N TYR A 6 15.66 -8.99 -24.40
CA TYR A 6 15.91 -7.55 -24.27
C TYR A 6 14.62 -6.74 -24.42
N THR A 7 13.62 -7.03 -23.58
CA THR A 7 12.44 -6.17 -23.47
C THR A 7 12.79 -4.95 -22.64
N ILE A 8 12.61 -3.75 -23.21
CA ILE A 8 12.76 -2.48 -22.48
C ILE A 8 11.75 -2.49 -21.32
N THR A 9 12.25 -2.72 -20.11
CA THR A 9 11.42 -2.72 -18.91
C THR A 9 11.17 -1.29 -18.48
N LYS A 10 9.91 -0.93 -18.21
CA LYS A 10 9.58 0.40 -17.67
C LYS A 10 10.26 0.58 -16.32
N GLN A 11 11.09 1.60 -16.20
CA GLN A 11 11.79 1.92 -14.98
C GLN A 11 10.80 2.26 -13.84
N ARG A 12 11.02 1.73 -12.62
CA ARG A 12 10.22 2.01 -11.40
C ARG A 12 10.79 3.17 -10.57
N THR A 13 11.66 3.99 -11.14
CA THR A 13 12.21 5.19 -10.48
C THR A 13 11.08 6.14 -10.13
N ILE A 14 11.21 6.80 -8.97
CA ILE A 14 10.25 7.81 -8.54
C ILE A 14 10.56 9.08 -9.34
N ASP A 15 9.55 9.56 -10.06
CA ASP A 15 9.57 10.90 -10.64
C ASP A 15 9.23 11.89 -9.51
N TYR A 16 10.22 12.69 -9.11
CA TYR A 16 10.07 13.63 -7.99
C TYR A 16 9.13 14.80 -8.34
N ASP A 17 9.00 15.16 -9.62
CA ASP A 17 8.12 16.24 -10.06
C ASP A 17 6.65 15.82 -10.01
N GLN A 18 6.38 14.52 -10.18
CA GLN A 18 5.04 13.93 -10.15
C GLN A 18 4.66 13.33 -8.79
N PHE A 19 5.61 13.21 -7.86
CA PHE A 19 5.39 12.54 -6.57
C PHE A 19 4.48 13.35 -5.64
N ASP A 20 3.40 12.73 -5.17
CA ASP A 20 2.50 13.30 -4.15
C ASP A 20 2.53 12.49 -2.84
N GLY A 21 3.23 13.02 -1.84
CA GLY A 21 3.33 12.44 -0.50
C GLY A 21 2.23 12.88 0.48
N ARG A 22 1.28 13.75 0.10
CA ARG A 22 0.32 14.34 1.04
C ARG A 22 -0.57 13.31 1.72
N LEU A 23 -1.04 12.31 0.97
CA LEU A 23 -1.81 11.20 1.53
C LEU A 23 -0.98 10.44 2.58
N LEU A 24 0.28 10.13 2.29
CA LEU A 24 1.16 9.47 3.27
C LEU A 24 1.27 10.30 4.56
N ASN A 25 1.51 11.60 4.44
CA ASN A 25 1.67 12.49 5.59
C ASN A 25 0.39 12.52 6.45
N GLU A 26 -0.80 12.67 5.84
CA GLU A 26 -2.07 12.63 6.56
C GLU A 26 -2.26 11.30 7.32
N ILE A 27 -1.93 10.16 6.68
CA ILE A 27 -2.02 8.85 7.32
C ILE A 27 -1.02 8.70 8.48
N LEU A 28 0.20 9.21 8.34
CA LEU A 28 1.21 9.13 9.41
C LEU A 28 0.93 10.07 10.59
N GLU A 29 0.18 11.15 10.36
CA GLU A 29 -0.33 12.04 11.42
C GLU A 29 -1.47 11.37 12.18
N MET A 30 -2.43 10.77 11.46
CA MET A 30 -3.60 10.10 12.07
C MET A 30 -3.26 8.74 12.70
N GLU A 31 -2.27 8.01 12.17
CA GLU A 31 -1.81 6.72 12.68
C GLU A 31 -0.27 6.65 12.75
N PRO A 32 0.34 7.30 13.77
CA PRO A 32 1.80 7.36 13.91
C PRO A 32 2.49 6.01 14.03
N SER A 33 1.79 4.96 14.49
CA SER A 33 2.36 3.61 14.57
C SER A 33 2.83 3.09 13.19
N PHE A 34 2.24 3.60 12.11
CA PHE A 34 2.63 3.19 10.75
C PHE A 34 4.05 3.66 10.35
N LYS A 35 4.62 4.67 11.05
CA LYS A 35 6.00 5.15 10.83
C LYS A 35 7.04 4.05 11.03
N VAL A 36 6.81 3.14 11.98
CA VAL A 36 7.78 2.10 12.38
C VAL A 36 7.64 0.79 11.59
N CYS A 37 6.91 0.80 10.47
CA CYS A 37 6.78 -0.37 9.60
C CYS A 37 8.14 -0.75 9.01
N LEU A 38 8.62 -1.96 9.32
CA LEU A 38 9.87 -2.52 8.82
C LEU A 38 9.71 -3.36 7.54
N SER A 39 8.51 -3.39 6.95
CA SER A 39 8.19 -4.17 5.75
C SER A 39 8.50 -5.68 5.86
N CYS A 40 8.39 -6.26 7.06
CA CYS A 40 8.71 -7.68 7.32
C CYS A 40 7.79 -8.69 6.61
N GLY A 41 6.54 -8.31 6.31
CA GLY A 41 5.62 -9.13 5.53
C GLY A 41 4.72 -10.09 6.32
N GLY A 42 4.82 -10.15 7.65
CA GLY A 42 3.94 -11.00 8.46
C GLY A 42 2.44 -10.70 8.24
N CYS A 43 2.10 -9.42 8.08
CA CYS A 43 0.73 -9.00 7.77
C CYS A 43 0.23 -9.51 6.41
N THR A 44 1.09 -9.60 5.39
CA THR A 44 0.74 -10.18 4.09
C THR A 44 0.57 -11.69 4.22
N ALA A 45 1.49 -12.38 4.92
CA ALA A 45 1.47 -13.83 5.07
C ALA A 45 0.22 -14.35 5.83
N THR A 46 -0.33 -13.58 6.77
CA THR A 46 -1.56 -13.96 7.50
C THR A 46 -2.86 -13.54 6.78
N CYS A 47 -2.76 -12.80 5.69
CA CYS A 47 -3.93 -12.18 5.10
C CYS A 47 -4.77 -13.16 4.29
N SER A 48 -5.93 -13.55 4.80
CA SER A 48 -6.86 -14.44 4.09
C SER A 48 -7.39 -13.86 2.76
N ALA A 49 -7.37 -12.53 2.60
CA ALA A 49 -7.68 -11.93 1.30
C ALA A 49 -6.59 -12.26 0.27
N GLY A 50 -5.32 -12.35 0.68
CA GLY A 50 -4.21 -12.72 -0.17
C GLY A 50 -4.28 -14.14 -0.74
N ASP A 51 -4.99 -15.04 -0.04
CA ASP A 51 -5.21 -16.42 -0.49
C ASP A 51 -6.28 -16.52 -1.59
N LEU A 52 -7.28 -15.63 -1.56
CA LEU A 52 -8.42 -15.64 -2.48
C LEU A 52 -8.24 -14.67 -3.65
N VAL A 53 -7.59 -13.54 -3.42
CA VAL A 53 -7.34 -12.49 -4.41
C VAL A 53 -5.93 -11.94 -4.26
N SER A 54 -5.40 -11.31 -5.31
CA SER A 54 -4.06 -10.71 -5.27
C SER A 54 -4.02 -9.47 -4.36
N PHE A 55 -3.93 -9.66 -3.05
CA PHE A 55 -3.84 -8.59 -2.05
C PHE A 55 -2.56 -8.71 -1.22
N ASN A 56 -1.74 -7.65 -1.25
CA ASN A 56 -0.48 -7.62 -0.53
C ASN A 56 -0.33 -6.32 0.28
N ILE A 57 -0.33 -6.44 1.61
CA ILE A 57 -0.22 -5.29 2.52
C ILE A 57 1.14 -4.60 2.40
N ARG A 58 2.23 -5.33 2.12
CA ARG A 58 3.53 -4.71 1.81
C ARG A 58 3.48 -3.90 0.51
N ARG A 59 2.79 -4.42 -0.52
CA ARG A 59 2.59 -3.68 -1.78
C ARG A 59 1.79 -2.41 -1.53
N MET A 60 0.70 -2.48 -0.77
CA MET A 60 -0.06 -1.32 -0.34
C MET A 60 0.82 -0.28 0.39
N ASN A 61 1.66 -0.70 1.35
CA ASN A 61 2.60 0.20 2.03
C ASN A 61 3.57 0.88 1.05
N LEU A 62 4.09 0.12 0.07
CA LEU A 62 4.99 0.66 -0.96
C LEU A 62 4.26 1.69 -1.85
N LEU A 63 3.07 1.37 -2.34
CA LEU A 63 2.27 2.26 -3.20
C LEU A 63 1.93 3.57 -2.49
N LEU A 64 1.51 3.49 -1.23
CA LEU A 64 1.25 4.67 -0.40
C LEU A 64 2.50 5.54 -0.24
N ARG A 65 3.66 4.92 0.06
CA ARG A 65 4.93 5.64 0.23
C ARG A 65 5.47 6.25 -1.07
N ARG A 66 5.02 5.75 -2.23
CA ARG A 66 5.38 6.24 -3.55
C ARG A 66 4.36 7.23 -4.13
N GLY A 67 3.27 7.52 -3.42
CA GLY A 67 2.22 8.41 -3.92
C GLY A 67 1.40 7.82 -5.08
N GLU A 68 1.47 6.50 -5.32
CA GLU A 68 0.79 5.84 -6.44
C GLU A 68 -0.68 5.53 -6.07
N THR A 69 -1.51 6.58 -5.98
CA THR A 69 -2.88 6.51 -5.44
C THR A 69 -3.84 5.65 -6.26
N ILE A 70 -3.70 5.60 -7.58
CA ILE A 70 -4.57 4.81 -8.47
C ILE A 70 -4.40 3.30 -8.21
N GLU A 71 -3.15 2.82 -8.23
CA GLU A 71 -2.86 1.41 -7.90
C GLU A 71 -3.19 1.11 -6.44
N LEU A 72 -2.91 2.04 -5.53
CA LEU A 72 -3.23 1.91 -4.10
C LEU A 72 -4.73 1.69 -3.89
N GLU A 73 -5.59 2.46 -4.56
CA GLU A 73 -7.05 2.36 -4.47
C GLU A 73 -7.54 0.96 -4.89
N SER A 74 -7.02 0.45 -6.01
CA SER A 74 -7.34 -0.89 -6.50
C SER A 74 -6.93 -1.97 -5.49
N GLU A 75 -5.75 -1.82 -4.87
CA GLU A 75 -5.24 -2.77 -3.90
C GLU A 75 -6.05 -2.76 -2.59
N ILE A 76 -6.32 -1.58 -2.00
CA ILE A 76 -7.04 -1.48 -0.71
C ILE A 76 -8.50 -1.92 -0.80
N ARG A 77 -9.13 -1.83 -1.98
CA ARG A 77 -10.52 -2.30 -2.19
C ARG A 77 -10.69 -3.78 -1.88
N LYS A 78 -9.63 -4.58 -2.05
CA LYS A 78 -9.59 -6.02 -1.77
C LYS A 78 -9.59 -6.35 -0.27
N CYS A 79 -9.29 -5.38 0.60
CA CYS A 79 -9.25 -5.62 2.03
C CYS A 79 -10.65 -5.82 2.62
N MET A 80 -10.87 -6.98 3.25
CA MET A 80 -12.09 -7.35 3.98
C MET A 80 -12.16 -6.82 5.43
N LEU A 81 -11.18 -6.02 5.87
CA LEU A 81 -11.12 -5.41 7.21
C LEU A 81 -11.21 -6.40 8.39
N CYS A 82 -10.76 -7.65 8.20
CA CYS A 82 -10.80 -8.69 9.23
C CYS A 82 -9.84 -8.47 10.42
N GLY A 83 -8.81 -7.63 10.26
CA GLY A 83 -7.91 -7.23 11.35
C GLY A 83 -6.77 -8.21 11.71
N LYS A 84 -6.69 -9.40 11.08
CA LYS A 84 -5.63 -10.40 11.36
C LYS A 84 -4.20 -9.84 11.25
N CYS A 85 -4.00 -8.87 10.36
CA CYS A 85 -2.72 -8.20 10.16
C CYS A 85 -2.15 -7.51 11.43
N MET A 86 -3.02 -7.09 12.37
CA MET A 86 -2.59 -6.46 13.63
C MET A 86 -2.07 -7.49 14.62
N LEU A 87 -2.66 -8.70 14.65
CA LEU A 87 -2.30 -9.77 15.59
C LEU A 87 -0.88 -10.30 15.38
N VAL A 88 -0.37 -10.21 14.14
CA VAL A 88 0.94 -10.73 13.76
C VAL A 88 2.02 -9.64 13.64
N CYS A 89 1.66 -8.36 13.79
CA CYS A 89 2.61 -7.28 13.57
C CYS A 89 3.61 -7.19 14.73
N PRO A 90 4.92 -7.42 14.52
CA PRO A 90 5.91 -7.37 15.61
C PRO A 90 6.13 -5.95 16.15
N ARG A 91 5.61 -4.93 15.46
CA ARG A 91 5.69 -3.51 15.85
C ARG A 91 4.37 -2.98 16.42
N GLY A 92 3.34 -3.83 16.54
CA GLY A 92 2.03 -3.43 17.07
C GLY A 92 1.29 -2.39 16.22
N ILE A 93 1.51 -2.36 14.91
CA ILE A 93 0.92 -1.36 14.01
C ILE A 93 -0.57 -1.65 13.82
N ASN A 94 -1.41 -0.63 13.98
CA ASN A 94 -2.84 -0.69 13.71
C ASN A 94 -3.14 -0.63 12.19
N LEU A 95 -2.71 -1.67 11.47
CA LEU A 95 -2.86 -1.75 10.00
C LEU A 95 -4.32 -1.71 9.54
N ARG A 96 -5.26 -2.18 10.36
CA ARG A 96 -6.68 -2.07 10.04
C ARG A 96 -7.12 -0.61 10.00
N ASN A 97 -6.69 0.20 10.97
CA ASN A 97 -6.95 1.64 10.97
C ASN A 97 -6.26 2.33 9.79
N VAL A 98 -5.00 2.02 9.51
CA VAL A 98 -4.28 2.54 8.32
C VAL A 98 -5.10 2.33 7.05
N ILE A 99 -5.59 1.11 6.80
CA ILE A 99 -6.39 0.81 5.60
C ILE A 99 -7.70 1.61 5.56
N MET A 100 -8.38 1.76 6.70
CA MET A 100 -9.61 2.57 6.80
C MET A 100 -9.34 4.04 6.50
N LEU A 101 -8.27 4.61 7.06
CA LEU A 101 -7.87 5.99 6.84
C LEU A 101 -7.51 6.24 5.37
N ILE A 102 -6.78 5.31 4.73
CA ILE A 102 -6.50 5.41 3.29
C ILE A 102 -7.81 5.41 2.51
N LYS A 103 -8.72 4.45 2.76
CA LYS A 103 -10.03 4.40 2.06
C LYS A 103 -10.83 5.70 2.20
N LYS A 104 -10.76 6.37 3.36
CA LYS A 104 -11.44 7.63 3.63
C LYS A 104 -10.79 8.83 2.93
N SER A 105 -9.47 8.90 2.93
CA SER A 105 -8.73 10.08 2.47
C SER A 105 -8.31 10.03 1.01
N ILE A 106 -8.21 8.84 0.39
CA ILE A 106 -7.67 8.67 -0.97
C ILE A 106 -8.41 9.50 -2.03
N ALA A 107 -9.71 9.73 -1.86
CA ALA A 107 -10.51 10.53 -2.78
C ALA A 107 -10.05 12.01 -2.86
N LYS A 108 -9.44 12.55 -1.80
CA LYS A 108 -8.94 13.94 -1.76
C LYS A 108 -7.67 14.13 -2.61
N TYR A 109 -6.89 13.07 -2.80
CA TYR A 109 -5.56 13.11 -3.43
C TYR A 109 -5.51 12.32 -4.74
N LYS A 110 -6.68 11.98 -5.27
CA LYS A 110 -6.76 11.31 -6.56
C LYS A 110 -6.46 12.36 -7.66
N PRO A 111 -5.58 12.08 -8.62
CA PRO A 111 -5.42 12.95 -9.77
C PRO A 111 -6.78 13.04 -10.48
N VAL A 112 -7.25 14.26 -10.71
CA VAL A 112 -8.41 14.53 -11.55
C VAL A 112 -7.95 14.25 -12.98
N ASN A 113 -8.48 13.18 -13.57
CA ASN A 113 -8.38 12.99 -15.02
C ASN A 113 -9.28 13.99 -15.73
#